data_AF-A0A4Y4G2T4-F1
#
_entry.id   AF-A0A4Y4G2T4-F1
#
_cell.length_a   1.000
_cell.length_b   1.000
_cell.length_c   1.000
_cell.angle_alpha   90.00
_cell.angle_beta   90.00
_cell.angle_gamma   90.00
#
_symmetry.space_group_name_H-M   'P 1'
#
loop_
_entity.id
_entity.type
_entity.pdbx_description
1 polymer ?
#
loop_
_entity_poly.entity_id
_entity_poly.type
_entity_poly.pdbx_seq_one_letter_code
_entity_poly.pdbx_strand_id
1 'polypeptide(L)'
;MIFSLYLLFAVIIGGLGIYLLLHQKGFLGINSQAAKQPARWFGWIFSIDALLLVISTFITKDAALPGGLFVILGTLMTTVLAVVVVRLLFK
;
A
#
# COMPACT_ATOMS: atom_id res chain seq x y z
N MET A 1 -8.98 -16.30 12.86
CA MET A 1 -8.60 -16.39 11.43
C MET A 1 -8.59 -15.01 10.77
N ILE A 2 -9.67 -14.24 10.86
CA ILE A 2 -9.80 -12.90 10.26
C ILE A 2 -8.72 -11.93 10.76
N PHE A 3 -8.49 -11.89 12.08
CA PHE A 3 -7.43 -11.06 12.70
C PHE A 3 -6.03 -11.28 12.10
N SER A 4 -5.60 -12.54 12.03
CA SER A 4 -4.28 -12.91 11.48
C SER A 4 -4.14 -12.52 10.00
N LEU A 5 -5.23 -12.57 9.25
CA LEU A 5 -5.27 -12.24 7.82
C LEU A 5 -5.13 -10.72 7.60
N TYR A 6 -5.83 -9.91 8.41
CA TYR A 6 -5.68 -8.46 8.39
C TYR A 6 -4.29 -8.01 8.83
N LEU A 7 -3.72 -8.68 9.83
CA LEU A 7 -2.36 -8.38 10.27
C LEU A 7 -1.33 -8.71 9.18
N LEU A 8 -1.46 -9.86 8.50
CA LEU A 8 -0.63 -10.21 7.36
C LEU A 8 -0.76 -9.18 6.22
N PHE A 9 -1.99 -8.77 5.89
CA PHE A 9 -2.24 -7.79 4.85
C PHE A 9 -1.63 -6.43 5.19
N ALA A 10 -1.75 -5.99 6.44
CA ALA A 10 -1.12 -4.77 6.92
C ALA A 10 0.41 -4.82 6.80
N VAL A 11 1.04 -5.97 7.10
CA VAL A 11 2.49 -6.14 6.93
C VAL A 11 2.89 -6.05 5.47
N ILE A 12 2.15 -6.69 4.56
CA ILE A 12 2.43 -6.67 3.12
C ILE A 12 2.29 -5.25 2.57
N ILE A 13 1.15 -4.59 2.81
CA ILE A 13 0.90 -3.23 2.34
C ILE A 13 1.87 -2.24 2.97
N GLY A 14 2.10 -2.33 4.28
CA GLY A 14 3.05 -1.47 4.98
C GLY A 14 4.48 -1.63 4.46
N GLY A 15 4.91 -2.88 4.23
CA GLY A 15 6.20 -3.18 3.63
C GLY A 15 6.34 -2.59 2.22
N LEU A 16 5.28 -2.66 1.42
CA LEU A 16 5.23 -2.08 0.08
C LEU A 16 5.30 -0.54 0.13
N GLY A 17 4.57 0.07 1.08
CA GLY A 17 4.63 1.52 1.33
C GLY A 17 6.02 1.99 1.72
N ILE A 18 6.65 1.33 2.68
CA ILE A 18 8.03 1.62 3.13
C ILE A 18 9.02 1.43 1.97
N TYR A 19 8.89 0.34 1.21
CA TYR A 19 9.76 0.07 0.07
C TYR A 19 9.72 1.21 -0.97
N LEU A 20 8.53 1.69 -1.32
CA LEU A 20 8.36 2.82 -2.23
C LEU A 20 8.94 4.12 -1.67
N LEU A 21 8.80 4.35 -0.35
CA LEU A 21 9.39 5.51 0.31
C LEU A 21 10.93 5.45 0.34
N LEU A 22 11.52 4.27 0.41
CA LEU A 22 12.98 4.07 0.37
C LEU A 22 13.53 4.16 -1.06
N HIS A 23 12.77 3.69 -2.06
CA HIS A 23 13.19 3.62 -3.47
C HIS A 23 12.64 4.75 -4.34
N GLN A 24 12.54 5.96 -3.76
CA GLN A 24 12.05 7.17 -4.46
C GLN A 24 12.94 7.62 -5.63
N LYS A 25 14.19 7.15 -5.72
CA LYS A 25 15.14 7.54 -6.78
C LYS A 25 15.11 6.63 -8.01
N GLY A 26 14.12 5.74 -8.08
CA GLY A 26 13.98 4.76 -9.14
C GLY A 26 13.52 3.45 -8.53
N PHE A 27 12.35 2.98 -8.94
CA PHE A 27 11.86 1.66 -8.58
C PHE A 27 11.40 0.96 -9.85
N LEU A 28 11.63 -0.35 -9.92
CA LEU A 28 11.20 -1.21 -11.02
C LEU A 28 11.74 -0.81 -12.41
N GLY A 29 12.92 -0.17 -12.48
CA GLY A 29 13.55 0.23 -13.76
C GLY A 29 13.03 1.55 -14.35
N ILE A 30 12.15 2.27 -13.64
CA ILE A 30 11.64 3.58 -14.06
C ILE A 30 12.69 4.67 -13.80
N ASN A 31 12.85 5.60 -14.74
CA ASN A 31 13.72 6.77 -14.58
C ASN A 31 13.36 7.57 -13.30
N SER A 32 14.40 7.90 -12.53
CA SER A 32 14.34 8.54 -11.20
C SER A 32 13.43 9.78 -11.13
N GLN A 33 13.36 10.56 -12.21
CA GLN A 33 12.58 11.80 -12.27
C GLN A 33 11.06 11.54 -12.36
N ALA A 34 10.67 10.49 -13.08
CA ALA A 34 9.27 10.10 -13.27
C ALA A 34 8.76 9.19 -12.13
N ALA A 35 9.65 8.41 -11.52
CA ALA A 35 9.34 7.47 -10.44
C ALA A 35 9.16 8.13 -9.06
N LYS A 36 9.81 9.26 -8.81
CA LYS A 36 9.91 9.87 -7.47
C LYS A 36 8.58 10.31 -6.88
N GLN A 37 7.77 11.01 -7.68
CA GLN A 37 6.49 11.54 -7.24
C GLN A 37 5.46 10.43 -6.94
N PRO A 38 5.23 9.45 -7.83
CA PRO A 38 4.31 8.35 -7.54
C PRO A 38 4.81 7.46 -6.40
N ALA A 39 6.11 7.11 -6.35
CA ALA A 39 6.66 6.31 -5.26
C ALA A 39 6.43 6.96 -3.88
N ARG A 40 6.63 8.27 -3.78
CA ARG A 40 6.38 9.00 -2.52
C ARG A 40 4.89 9.05 -2.17
N TRP A 41 4.02 9.30 -3.16
CA TRP A 41 2.58 9.43 -2.92
C TRP A 41 1.96 8.09 -2.50
N PHE A 42 2.19 7.04 -3.29
CA PHE A 42 1.72 5.68 -2.97
C PHE A 42 2.39 5.11 -1.72
N GLY A 43 3.67 5.42 -1.49
CA GLY A 43 4.39 5.01 -0.30
C GLY A 43 3.74 5.50 1.00
N TRP A 44 3.31 6.78 1.02
CA TRP A 44 2.57 7.33 2.16
C TRP A 44 1.17 6.74 2.29
N ILE A 45 0.44 6.59 1.18
CA ILE A 45 -0.91 6.01 1.20
C ILE A 45 -0.91 4.60 1.79
N PHE A 46 -0.03 3.72 1.30
CA PHE A 46 0.05 2.36 1.81
C PHE A 46 0.53 2.30 3.26
N SER A 47 1.47 3.15 3.65
CA SER A 47 1.91 3.22 5.06
C SER A 47 0.77 3.64 5.99
N ILE A 48 -0.03 4.63 5.59
CA ILE A 48 -1.18 5.10 6.37
C ILE A 48 -2.30 4.05 6.39
N ASP A 49 -2.61 3.44 5.25
CA ASP A 49 -3.63 2.39 5.14
C ASP A 49 -3.28 1.17 6.00
N ALA A 50 -2.01 0.73 5.96
CA ALA A 50 -1.52 -0.34 6.84
C ALA A 50 -1.66 0.01 8.32
N LEU A 51 -1.31 1.25 8.72
CA LEU A 51 -1.44 1.70 10.10
C LEU A 51 -2.91 1.73 10.54
N LEU A 52 -3.81 2.23 9.69
CA LEU A 52 -5.24 2.26 9.95
C LEU A 52 -5.84 0.85 10.02
N LEU A 53 -5.40 -0.07 9.16
CA LEU A 53 -5.81 -1.47 9.20
C LEU A 53 -5.38 -2.14 10.51
N VAL A 54 -4.15 -1.89 10.98
CA VAL A 54 -3.68 -2.38 12.29
C VAL A 54 -4.56 -1.81 13.41
N ILE A 55 -4.73 -0.49 13.47
CA ILE A 55 -5.56 0.17 14.49
C ILE A 55 -6.98 -0.38 14.48
N SER A 56 -7.59 -0.48 13.30
CA SER A 56 -8.94 -1.02 13.11
C SER A 56 -9.04 -2.46 13.62
N THR A 57 -8.07 -3.30 13.27
CA THR A 57 -8.02 -4.71 13.68
C THR A 57 -7.90 -4.86 15.20
N PHE A 58 -7.12 -4.01 15.87
CA PHE A 58 -6.98 -4.03 17.33
C PHE A 58 -8.19 -3.47 18.08
N ILE A 59 -8.83 -2.41 17.57
CA ILE A 59 -10.01 -1.80 18.20
C ILE A 59 -11.24 -2.70 18.04
N THR A 60 -11.43 -3.25 16.85
CA THR A 60 -12.70 -3.90 16.48
C THR A 60 -12.66 -5.42 16.64
N LYS A 61 -11.47 -6.00 16.90
CA LYS A 61 -11.17 -7.40 17.21
C LYS A 61 -11.75 -8.43 16.23
N ASP A 62 -13.07 -8.64 16.30
CA ASP A 62 -13.84 -9.64 15.57
C ASP A 62 -14.84 -9.05 14.56
N ALA A 63 -15.03 -7.73 14.53
CA ALA A 63 -15.86 -7.12 13.49
C ALA A 63 -15.12 -7.19 12.14
N ALA A 64 -15.67 -7.96 11.20
CA ALA A 64 -15.05 -8.15 9.89
C ALA A 64 -15.08 -6.88 9.01
N LEU A 65 -16.11 -6.04 9.18
CA LEU A 65 -16.41 -4.89 8.31
C LEU A 65 -15.33 -3.78 8.33
N PRO A 66 -14.86 -3.31 9.50
CA PRO A 66 -13.90 -2.21 9.58
C PRO A 66 -12.55 -2.55 8.93
N GLY A 67 -11.97 -3.71 9.23
CA GLY A 67 -10.72 -4.15 8.62
C GLY A 67 -10.87 -4.45 7.12
N GLY A 68 -12.01 -5.02 6.71
CA GLY A 68 -12.28 -5.33 5.31
C GLY A 68 -12.29 -4.09 4.40
N LEU A 69 -12.75 -2.93 4.90
CA LEU A 69 -12.75 -1.68 4.14
C LEU A 69 -11.32 -1.22 3.79
N PHE A 70 -10.39 -1.31 4.73
CA PHE A 70 -8.98 -0.98 4.47
C PHE A 70 -8.34 -1.99 3.52
N VAL A 71 -8.69 -3.28 3.63
CA VAL A 71 -8.23 -4.29 2.66
C VAL A 71 -8.69 -3.95 1.23
N ILE A 72 -9.95 -3.55 1.07
CA ILE A 72 -10.50 -3.14 -0.24
C ILE A 72 -9.79 -1.88 -0.75
N LEU A 73 -9.62 -0.87 0.10
CA LEU A 73 -8.91 0.37 -0.25
C LEU A 73 -7.47 0.10 -0.68
N GLY A 74 -6.73 -0.68 0.10
CA GLY A 74 -5.38 -1.10 -0.21
C GLY A 74 -5.32 -1.84 -1.55
N THR A 75 -6.26 -2.74 -1.83
CA THR A 75 -6.32 -3.47 -3.11
C THR A 75 -6.56 -2.54 -4.30
N LEU A 76 -7.51 -1.60 -4.17
CA LEU A 76 -7.78 -0.60 -5.20
C LEU A 76 -6.54 0.27 -5.47
N MET A 77 -5.90 0.77 -4.41
CA MET A 77 -4.70 1.61 -4.53
C MET A 77 -3.52 0.85 -5.14
N THR A 78 -3.38 -0.44 -4.83
CA THR A 78 -2.34 -1.30 -5.44
C THR A 78 -2.58 -1.48 -6.93
N THR A 79 -3.85 -1.60 -7.35
CA THR A 79 -4.23 -1.67 -8.76
C THR A 79 -3.91 -0.36 -9.48
N VAL A 80 -4.24 0.78 -8.88
CA VAL A 80 -3.91 2.10 -9.43
C VAL A 80 -2.39 2.27 -9.54
N LEU A 81 -1.62 1.88 -8.51
CA LEU A 81 -0.16 1.91 -8.57
C LEU A 81 0.36 1.07 -9.75
N ALA A 82 -0.14 -0.15 -9.94
CA ALA A 82 0.28 -1.01 -11.05
C ALA A 82 0.04 -0.35 -12.41
N VAL A 83 -1.14 0.27 -12.61
CA VAL A 83 -1.45 1.01 -13.84
C VAL A 83 -0.50 2.21 -14.03
N VAL A 84 -0.21 2.96 -12.97
CA VAL A 84 0.71 4.10 -13.01
C VAL A 84 2.13 3.62 -13.36
N VAL A 85 2.62 2.56 -12.72
CA VAL A 85 3.93 1.96 -12.97
C VAL A 85 4.06 1.50 -14.42
N VAL A 86 3.09 0.75 -14.93
CA VAL A 86 3.06 0.29 -16.33
C VAL A 86 3.09 1.49 -17.27
N ARG A 87 2.26 2.50 -17.02
CA ARG A 87 2.23 3.71 -17.85
C ARG A 87 3.56 4.48 -17.86
N LEU A 88 4.31 4.45 -16.76
CA LEU A 88 5.61 5.09 -16.64
C LEU A 88 6.76 4.26 -17.24
N LEU A 89 6.59 2.94 -17.34
CA LEU A 89 7.57 2.05 -17.96
C LEU A 89 7.50 2.06 -19.49
N PHE A 90 6.30 2.21 -20.06
CA PHE A 90 6.06 2.14 -21.51
C PHE A 90 5.85 3.52 -22.18
N LYS A 91 6.09 4.62 -21.46
CA LYS A 91 6.13 5.97 -22.02
C LYS A 91 7.57 6.42 -22.22
#